data_AF-A0A3D4TK05-F1
#
_entry.id   AF-A0A3D4TK05-F1
#
_cell.length_a   1.000
_cell.length_b   1.000
_cell.length_c   1.000
_cell.angle_alpha   90.00
_cell.angle_beta   90.00
_cell.angle_gamma   90.00
#
_symmetry.space_group_name_H-M   'P 1'
#
loop_
_entity.id
_entity.type
_entity.pdbx_description
1 polymer ?
#
loop_
_entity_poly.entity_id
_entity_poly.type
_entity_poly.pdbx_seq_one_letter_code
_entity_poly.pdbx_strand_id
1 'polypeptide(L)'
;GKSTLIGIISSLVNLSEGQVEVFGSDLVRNRSATMRLIGLVPQEINFNLFEKPFDILVNYAGFYGVPREEAEQRAEEELKRAHLWEKAQVMSRTLSGG
;
A
#
# COMPACT_ATOMS: atom_id res chain seq x y z
N GLY A 1 -20.19 -2.36 -10.92
CA GLY A 1 -20.06 -3.56 -10.08
C GLY A 1 -18.68 -3.71 -9.48
N LYS A 2 -17.64 -3.92 -10.31
CA LYS A 2 -16.27 -4.20 -9.82
C LYS A 2 -15.67 -3.12 -8.92
N SER A 3 -15.70 -1.84 -9.34
CA SER A 3 -15.13 -0.74 -8.55
C SER A 3 -15.87 -0.56 -7.21
N THR A 4 -17.18 -0.75 -7.20
CA THR A 4 -17.99 -0.73 -5.96
C THR A 4 -17.59 -1.88 -5.03
N LEU A 5 -17.40 -3.09 -5.56
CA LEU A 5 -16.96 -4.24 -4.78
C LEU A 5 -15.56 -4.03 -4.18
N ILE A 6 -14.61 -3.54 -4.98
CA ILE A 6 -13.26 -3.20 -4.50
C ILE A 6 -13.35 -2.09 -3.44
N GLY A 7 -14.18 -1.08 -3.67
CA GLY A 7 -14.44 0.00 -2.71
C GLY A 7 -15.00 -0.51 -1.38
N ILE A 8 -15.91 -1.48 -1.42
CA ILE A 8 -16.44 -2.13 -0.22
C ILE A 8 -15.34 -2.92 0.49
N ILE A 9 -14.60 -3.80 -0.21
CA ILE A 9 -13.55 -4.63 0.39
C ILE A 9 -12.42 -3.79 1.00
N SER A 10 -12.06 -2.68 0.35
CA SER A 10 -11.06 -1.71 0.84
C SER A 10 -11.62 -0.70 1.85
N SER A 11 -12.88 -0.83 2.27
CA SER A 11 -13.56 0.06 3.20
C SER A 11 -13.61 1.54 2.76
N LEU A 12 -13.52 1.81 1.46
CA LEU A 12 -13.76 3.12 0.85
C LEU A 12 -15.25 3.41 0.62
N VAL A 13 -16.07 2.35 0.52
CA VAL A 13 -17.52 2.42 0.34
C VAL A 13 -18.19 1.58 1.43
N ASN A 14 -19.23 2.12 2.08
CA ASN A 14 -19.99 1.38 3.07
C ASN A 14 -20.87 0.30 2.41
N LEU A 15 -20.85 -0.89 2.99
CA LEU A 15 -21.77 -1.97 2.62
C LEU A 15 -23.18 -1.63 3.09
N SER A 16 -24.19 -1.84 2.24
CA SER A 16 -25.59 -1.67 2.64
C SER A 16 -26.08 -2.83 3.51
N GLU A 17 -25.83 -4.08 3.08
CA GLU A 17 -26.26 -5.32 3.76
C GLU A 17 -25.27 -6.46 3.46
N GLY A 18 -25.23 -7.48 4.32
CA GLY A 18 -24.37 -8.65 4.19
C GLY A 18 -23.11 -8.59 5.06
N GLN A 19 -22.13 -9.44 4.75
CA GLN A 19 -20.87 -9.55 5.50
C GLN A 19 -19.68 -9.67 4.54
N VAL A 20 -18.56 -9.07 4.91
CA VAL A 20 -17.28 -9.20 4.20
C VAL A 20 -16.22 -9.64 5.20
N GLU A 21 -15.51 -10.70 4.84
CA GLU A 21 -14.45 -11.28 5.65
C GLU A 21 -13.18 -11.42 4.82
N VAL A 22 -12.05 -11.01 5.38
CA VAL A 22 -10.74 -11.04 4.72
C VAL A 22 -9.81 -11.84 5.61
N PHE A 23 -9.37 -13.01 5.13
CA PHE A 23 -8.55 -13.96 5.88
C PHE A 23 -9.07 -14.25 7.32
N GLY A 24 -10.39 -14.41 7.48
CA GLY A 24 -10.97 -14.68 8.81
C GLY A 24 -11.33 -13.42 9.63
N SER A 25 -11.03 -12.22 9.11
CA SER A 25 -11.28 -10.95 9.81
C SER A 25 -12.49 -10.22 9.22
N ASP A 26 -13.54 -10.07 10.03
CA ASP A 26 -14.74 -9.31 9.66
C ASP A 26 -14.42 -7.83 9.42
N LEU A 27 -14.78 -7.32 8.25
CA LEU A 27 -14.46 -5.96 7.81
C LEU A 27 -15.11 -4.88 8.69
N VAL A 28 -16.33 -5.10 9.18
CA VAL A 28 -17.10 -4.10 9.93
C VAL A 28 -16.69 -4.12 11.41
N ARG A 29 -16.55 -5.31 11.99
CA ARG A 29 -16.19 -5.50 13.41
C ARG A 29 -14.72 -5.26 13.68
N ASN A 30 -13.83 -5.69 12.77
CA ASN A 30 -12.38 -5.67 12.94
C ASN A 30 -11.67 -4.84 11.87
N ARG A 31 -12.28 -3.72 11.45
CA ARG A 31 -11.82 -2.88 10.33
C ARG A 31 -10.30 -2.64 10.30
N SER A 32 -9.72 -2.16 11.39
CA SER A 32 -8.29 -1.84 11.44
C SER A 32 -7.40 -3.07 11.25
N ALA A 33 -7.80 -4.23 11.79
CA ALA A 33 -7.06 -5.47 11.57
C ALA A 33 -7.21 -5.96 10.13
N THR A 34 -8.43 -5.90 9.59
CA THR A 34 -8.72 -6.25 8.20
C THR A 34 -7.95 -5.39 7.20
N MET A 35 -7.87 -4.07 7.41
CA MET A 35 -7.13 -3.16 6.51
C MET A 35 -5.62 -3.43 6.49
N ARG A 36 -5.03 -3.94 7.58
CA ARG A 36 -3.61 -4.33 7.59
C ARG A 36 -3.32 -5.55 6.71
N LEU A 37 -4.34 -6.31 6.32
CA LEU A 37 -4.21 -7.49 5.46
C LEU A 37 -4.41 -7.16 3.97
N ILE A 38 -4.75 -5.91 3.65
CA ILE A 38 -5.04 -5.46 2.28
C ILE A 38 -4.02 -4.41 1.86
N GLY A 39 -3.43 -4.61 0.69
CA GLY A 39 -2.76 -3.56 -0.08
C GLY A 39 -3.67 -3.12 -1.23
N LEU A 40 -3.99 -1.84 -1.30
CA LEU A 40 -4.78 -1.26 -2.40
C LEU A 40 -3.85 -0.42 -3.29
N VAL A 41 -3.78 -0.77 -4.57
CA VAL A 41 -3.07 0.03 -5.58
C VAL A 41 -4.09 0.91 -6.31
N PRO A 42 -4.11 2.23 -6.07
CA PRO A 42 -5.01 3.14 -6.76
C PRO A 42 -4.62 3.29 -8.24
N GLN A 43 -5.57 3.76 -9.06
CA GLN A 43 -5.31 4.06 -10.48
C GLN A 43 -4.43 5.31 -10.66
N GLU A 44 -4.52 6.27 -9.73
CA GLU A 44 -3.67 7.45 -9.69
C GLU A 44 -2.56 7.27 -8.64
N ILE A 45 -1.42 7.95 -8.85
CA ILE A 45 -0.30 7.94 -7.91
C ILE A 45 -0.75 8.56 -6.58
N ASN A 46 -0.55 7.83 -5.48
CA ASN A 46 -0.96 8.25 -4.14
C ASN A 46 0.22 8.62 -3.21
N PHE A 47 1.44 8.69 -3.73
CA PHE A 47 2.63 9.02 -2.96
C PHE A 47 3.22 10.39 -3.34
N ASN A 48 3.99 10.97 -2.42
CA ASN A 48 4.59 12.28 -2.60
C ASN A 48 5.68 12.24 -3.69
N LEU A 49 5.43 12.91 -4.82
CA LEU A 49 6.35 12.94 -5.97
C LEU A 49 7.69 13.64 -5.67
N PHE A 50 7.78 14.38 -4.56
CA PHE A 50 8.99 15.05 -4.11
C PHE A 50 9.82 14.18 -3.13
N GLU A 51 9.32 13.02 -2.73
CA GLU A 51 10.06 12.05 -1.93
C GLU A 51 10.83 11.06 -2.80
N LYS A 52 11.83 10.42 -2.20
CA LYS A 52 12.60 9.34 -2.81
C LYS A 52 11.80 8.04 -2.75
N PRO A 53 11.82 7.18 -3.79
CA PRO A 53 11.15 5.88 -3.75
C PRO A 53 11.52 5.04 -2.52
N PHE A 54 12.79 5.09 -2.11
CA PHE A 54 13.26 4.41 -0.91
C PHE A 54 12.54 4.90 0.35
N ASP A 55 12.49 6.21 0.56
CA ASP A 55 11.84 6.80 1.73
C ASP A 55 10.34 6.50 1.75
N ILE A 56 9.69 6.53 0.58
CA ILE A 56 8.27 6.18 0.44
C ILE A 56 8.03 4.75 0.92
N LEU A 57 8.83 3.77 0.48
CA LEU A 57 8.66 2.38 0.89
C LEU A 57 8.93 2.18 2.37
N VAL A 58 10.00 2.77 2.91
CA VAL A 58 10.35 2.67 4.34
C VAL A 58 9.25 3.28 5.21
N ASN A 59 8.75 4.46 4.85
CA ASN A 59 7.67 5.13 5.56
C ASN A 59 6.38 4.32 5.50
N TYR A 60 6.05 3.76 4.33
CA TYR A 60 4.85 2.95 4.14
C TYR A 60 4.89 1.67 4.97
N ALA A 61 6.03 0.98 5.00
CA ALA A 61 6.23 -0.19 5.87
C ALA A 61 6.07 0.17 7.36
N GLY A 62 6.53 1.36 7.77
CA GLY A 62 6.31 1.91 9.10
C GLY A 62 4.84 2.05 9.49
N PHE A 63 3.96 2.46 8.56
CA PHE A 63 2.50 2.52 8.81
C PHE A 63 1.88 1.14 9.06
N TYR A 64 2.50 0.07 8.57
CA TYR A 64 2.10 -1.32 8.83
C TYR A 64 2.78 -1.90 10.09
N GLY A 65 3.59 -1.11 10.80
CA GLY A 65 4.26 -1.52 12.03
C GLY A 65 5.56 -2.30 11.80
N VAL A 66 6.13 -2.25 10.61
CA VAL A 66 7.44 -2.87 10.31
C VAL A 66 8.54 -2.01 10.92
N PRO A 67 9.48 -2.57 11.71
CA PRO A 67 10.62 -1.83 12.24
C PRO A 67 11.47 -1.22 11.12
N ARG A 68 12.06 -0.05 11.38
CA ARG A 68 12.79 0.72 10.36
C ARG A 68 13.91 -0.09 9.68
N GLU A 69 14.72 -0.80 10.46
CA GLU A 69 15.83 -1.60 9.93
C GLU A 69 15.35 -2.70 8.97
N GLU A 70 14.26 -3.38 9.32
CA GLU A 70 13.63 -4.38 8.46
C GLU A 70 12.97 -3.74 7.23
N ALA A 71 12.36 -2.57 7.39
CA ALA A 71 11.76 -1.81 6.30
C ALA A 71 12.80 -1.36 5.26
N GLU A 72 13.99 -0.92 5.69
CA GLU A 72 15.08 -0.52 4.81
C GLU A 72 15.60 -1.70 3.98
N GLN A 73 15.76 -2.88 4.61
CA GLN A 73 16.13 -4.11 3.90
C GLN A 73 15.08 -4.51 2.86
N ARG A 74 13.81 -4.55 3.25
CA ARG A 74 12.71 -4.88 2.34
C ARG A 74 12.56 -3.87 1.20
N ALA A 75 12.74 -2.58 1.47
CA ALA A 75 12.67 -1.53 0.46
C ALA A 75 13.74 -1.70 -0.63
N GLU A 76 14.98 -2.03 -0.24
CA GLU A 76 16.04 -2.34 -1.19
C GLU A 76 15.70 -3.55 -2.06
N GLU A 77 15.22 -4.63 -1.45
CA GLU A 77 14.83 -5.84 -2.18
C GLU A 77 13.70 -5.57 -3.18
N GLU A 78 12.64 -4.88 -2.78
CA GLU A 78 11.50 -4.57 -3.65
C GLU A 78 11.88 -3.62 -4.78
N LEU A 79 12.71 -2.61 -4.51
CA LEU A 79 13.19 -1.70 -5.55
C LEU A 79 14.12 -2.40 -6.55
N LYS A 80 14.91 -3.38 -6.11
CA LYS A 80 15.69 -4.23 -7.01
C LYS A 80 14.79 -5.12 -7.85
N ARG A 81 13.77 -5.76 -7.25
CA ARG A 81 12.76 -6.56 -7.96
C ARG A 81 12.01 -5.75 -9.01
N ALA A 82 11.71 -4.48 -8.71
CA ALA A 82 11.05 -3.55 -9.61
C ALA A 82 11.99 -2.88 -10.62
N HIS A 83 13.29 -3.18 -10.61
CA HIS A 83 14.31 -2.51 -11.43
C HIS A 83 14.38 -0.97 -11.24
N LEU A 84 14.02 -0.49 -10.05
CA LEU A 84 14.00 0.92 -9.67
C LEU A 84 15.15 1.31 -8.74
N TRP A 85 16.02 0.36 -8.35
CA TRP A 85 17.10 0.60 -7.39
C TRP A 85 18.03 1.75 -7.77
N GLU A 86 18.43 1.85 -9.04
CA GLU A 86 19.28 2.94 -9.52
C GLU A 86 18.65 4.34 -9.37
N LYS A 87 17.32 4.39 -9.22
CA LYS A 87 16.55 5.61 -9.00
C LYS A 87 15.97 5.70 -7.58
N ALA A 88 16.35 4.80 -6.68
CA ALA A 88 15.81 4.73 -5.32
C ALA A 88 16.03 6.00 -4.51
N GLN A 89 17.10 6.75 -4.83
CA GLN A 89 17.56 7.93 -4.09
C GLN A 89 17.30 9.26 -4.79
N VAL A 90 16.63 9.25 -5.95
CA VAL A 90 16.22 10.48 -6.66
C VAL A 90 14.74 10.75 -6.42
N MET A 91 14.28 11.98 -6.68
CA MET A 91 12.86 12.32 -6.52
C MET A 91 11.97 11.49 -7.45
N SER A 92 10.88 10.98 -6.90
CA SER A 92 9.95 10.07 -7.59
C SER A 92 9.30 10.67 -8.84
N ARG A 93 9.19 12.00 -8.93
CA ARG A 93 8.75 12.71 -10.15
C ARG A 93 9.59 12.42 -11.40
N THR A 94 10.80 11.88 -11.24
CA THR A 94 11.70 11.50 -12.35
C THR A 94 11.49 10.07 -12.84
N LEU A 95 10.61 9.31 -12.18
CA LEU A 95 10.19 8.00 -12.62
C LEU A 95 9.23 8.12 -13.81
N SER A 96 9.33 7.18 -14.75
CA SER A 96 8.29 6.97 -15.76
C SER A 96 7.02 6.46 -15.09
N GLY A 97 5.85 6.68 -15.69
CA GLY A 97 4.57 6.25 -15.11
C GLY A 97 4.29 4.75 -15.16
N GLY A 98 5.30 3.90 -15.33
CA GLY A 98 5.19 2.44 -15.47
C GLY A 98 6.10 1.72 -14.48
#